data_AF-A0AAN9FWR9-F1
#
_entry.id   AF-A0AAN9FWR9-F1
#
_cell.length_a   1.000
_cell.length_b   1.000
_cell.length_c   1.000
_cell.angle_alpha   90.00
_cell.angle_beta   90.00
_cell.angle_gamma   90.00
#
_symmetry.space_group_name_H-M   'P 1'
#
loop_
_entity.id
_entity.type
_entity.pdbx_description
1 polymer ?
#
loop_
_entity_poly.entity_id
_entity_poly.type
_entity_poly.pdbx_seq_one_letter_code
_entity_poly.pdbx_strand_id
1 'polypeptide(L)'
;MAACTECKEAVAKYKCPKCYARYCSVGCCKLHKAKDCGSHTKSEDNGDSTNKSDVASKALRWECPREDEDYVPPEQLARLGDSEEVKAMLHNPHLRAILENLVNTDDPAKDMEAVMQEPLFVELADHCLKAVEGEEQHKD
;
A
#
# COMPACT_ATOMS: atom_id res chain seq x y z
N MET A 1 19.19 -27.70 2.88
CA MET A 1 18.30 -28.58 2.08
C MET A 1 16.88 -28.35 2.60
N ALA A 2 15.91 -28.02 1.73
CA ALA A 2 14.55 -27.74 2.17
C ALA A 2 13.72 -29.03 2.22
N ALA A 3 12.89 -29.21 3.25
CA ALA A 3 12.00 -30.36 3.40
C ALA A 3 10.72 -30.21 2.54
N CYS A 4 10.08 -31.33 2.24
CA CYS A 4 8.79 -31.37 1.57
C CYS A 4 7.70 -30.68 2.40
N THR A 5 6.94 -29.76 1.81
CA THR A 5 5.85 -29.04 2.50
C THR A 5 4.67 -29.95 2.86
N GLU A 6 4.52 -31.08 2.16
CA GLU A 6 3.39 -32.00 2.34
C GLU A 6 3.63 -33.08 3.40
N CYS A 7 4.78 -33.76 3.33
CA CYS A 7 5.09 -34.84 4.27
C CYS A 7 6.15 -34.46 5.31
N LYS A 8 6.94 -33.40 5.09
CA LYS A 8 8.04 -32.95 5.97
C LYS A 8 9.13 -33.98 6.30
N GLU A 9 9.00 -35.23 5.85
CA GLU A 9 9.93 -36.34 6.13
C GLU A 9 11.11 -36.41 5.16
N ALA A 10 10.89 -36.01 3.91
CA ALA A 10 11.89 -36.12 2.85
C ALA A 10 12.36 -34.75 2.36
N VAL A 11 13.61 -34.69 1.91
CA VAL A 11 14.17 -33.52 1.23
C VAL A 11 13.38 -33.27 -0.05
N ALA A 12 12.98 -32.02 -0.27
CA ALA A 12 12.25 -31.64 -1.45
C ALA A 12 13.15 -31.68 -2.69
N LYS A 13 12.68 -32.41 -3.71
CA LYS A 13 13.37 -32.59 -5.00
C LYS A 13 12.77 -31.72 -6.10
N TYR A 14 11.52 -31.29 -5.92
CA TYR A 14 10.73 -30.61 -6.94
C TYR A 14 10.03 -29.38 -6.36
N LYS A 15 9.63 -28.45 -7.24
CA LYS A 15 9.01 -27.18 -6.89
C LYS A 15 7.73 -26.96 -7.71
N CYS A 16 6.70 -26.40 -7.09
CA CYS A 16 5.46 -26.03 -7.78
C CYS A 16 5.68 -24.72 -8.55
N PRO A 17 5.30 -24.62 -9.84
CA PRO A 17 5.45 -23.39 -10.61
C PRO A 17 4.45 -22.29 -10.21
N LYS A 18 3.36 -22.62 -9.49
CA LYS A 18 2.29 -21.66 -9.15
C LYS A 18 2.53 -20.94 -7.82
N CYS A 19 2.83 -21.71 -6.77
CA CYS A 19 3.00 -21.19 -5.41
C CYS A 19 4.41 -21.41 -4.87
N TYR A 20 5.33 -21.94 -5.69
CA TYR A 20 6.72 -22.20 -5.31
C TYR A 20 6.93 -23.18 -4.14
N ALA A 21 5.86 -23.86 -3.69
CA ALA A 21 5.91 -24.92 -2.69
C ALA A 21 6.86 -26.06 -3.12
N ARG A 22 7.58 -26.62 -2.16
CA ARG A 22 8.65 -27.61 -2.38
C ARG A 22 8.18 -28.99 -1.94
N TYR A 23 8.30 -29.99 -2.80
CA TYR A 23 7.84 -31.35 -2.53
C TYR A 23 8.83 -32.43 -2.95
N CYS A 24 8.75 -33.61 -2.32
CA CYS A 24 9.68 -34.71 -2.57
C CYS A 24 9.26 -35.60 -3.76
N SER A 25 7.96 -35.69 -4.06
CA SER A 25 7.43 -36.64 -5.06
C SER A 25 6.17 -36.15 -5.76
N VAL A 26 5.80 -36.81 -6.87
CA VAL A 26 4.55 -36.54 -7.61
C VAL A 26 3.32 -36.80 -6.74
N GLY A 27 3.39 -37.72 -5.78
CA GLY A 27 2.31 -37.96 -4.80
C GLY A 27 2.05 -36.74 -3.93
N CYS A 28 3.11 -36.13 -3.39
CA CYS A 28 3.02 -34.86 -2.66
C CYS A 28 2.55 -33.71 -3.56
N CYS A 29 2.94 -33.67 -4.84
CA CYS A 29 2.44 -32.66 -5.78
C CYS A 29 0.91 -32.73 -5.96
N LYS A 30 0.33 -33.93 -6.01
CA LYS A 30 -1.12 -34.12 -6.13
C LYS A 30 -1.85 -33.73 -4.84
N LEU A 31 -1.31 -34.11 -3.68
CA LEU A 31 -1.85 -33.70 -2.37
C LEU A 31 -1.81 -32.17 -2.22
N HIS A 32 -0.70 -31.56 -2.59
CA HIS A 32 -0.54 -30.11 -2.62
C HIS A 32 -1.59 -29.42 -3.53
N LYS A 33 -1.81 -29.95 -4.73
CA LYS A 33 -2.83 -29.44 -5.66
C LYS A 33 -4.26 -29.60 -5.15
N ALA A 34 -4.52 -30.66 -4.40
CA ALA A 34 -5.85 -30.97 -3.86
C ALA A 34 -6.18 -30.14 -2.60
N LYS A 35 -5.18 -29.74 -1.81
CA LYS A 35 -5.34 -28.97 -0.56
C LYS A 35 -5.37 -27.45 -0.76
N ASP A 36 -5.75 -27.01 -1.95
CA ASP A 36 -5.64 -25.61 -2.39
C ASP A 36 -4.18 -25.21 -2.69
N CYS A 37 -3.77 -25.42 -3.95
CA CYS A 37 -2.61 -24.74 -4.53
C CYS A 37 -2.98 -23.27 -4.77
N GLY A 38 -3.19 -22.55 -3.66
CA GLY A 38 -3.68 -21.19 -3.65
C GLY A 38 -2.75 -20.29 -4.43
N SER A 39 -3.30 -19.70 -5.49
CA SER A 39 -2.82 -18.47 -6.08
C SER A 39 -3.02 -17.34 -5.06
N HIS A 40 -2.24 -17.31 -3.99
CA HIS A 40 -2.26 -16.21 -3.04
C HIS A 40 -0.83 -15.82 -2.70
N THR A 41 -0.44 -14.69 -3.29
CA THR A 41 0.17 -13.56 -2.58
C THR A 41 1.00 -13.91 -1.36
N LYS A 42 2.33 -13.80 -1.54
CA LYS A 42 3.38 -13.67 -0.53
C LYS A 42 2.86 -13.51 0.91
N SER A 43 3.03 -14.54 1.73
CA SER A 43 3.10 -14.38 3.18
C SER A 43 4.57 -14.35 3.59
N GLU A 44 4.95 -13.25 4.20
CA GLU A 44 6.24 -12.99 4.83
C GLU A 44 6.27 -13.64 6.23
N ASP A 45 7.40 -14.22 6.61
CA ASP A 45 7.80 -14.37 8.01
C ASP A 45 9.28 -13.97 8.16
N ASN A 46 9.54 -13.35 9.30
CA ASN A 46 10.67 -12.52 9.71
C ASN A 46 12.07 -13.16 9.58
N GLY A 47 13.06 -12.29 9.34
CA GLY A 47 14.49 -12.62 9.45
C GLY A 47 15.44 -11.46 9.12
N ASP A 48 15.54 -10.51 10.04
CA ASP A 48 16.73 -9.71 10.44
C ASP A 48 17.64 -9.02 9.39
N SER A 49 17.67 -7.69 9.51
CA SER A 49 18.79 -6.75 9.33
C SER A 49 19.73 -6.90 8.13
N THR A 50 19.62 -5.96 7.18
CA THR A 50 20.72 -5.04 6.81
C THR A 50 20.18 -3.93 5.91
N ASN A 51 20.46 -2.68 6.32
CA ASN A 51 20.27 -1.42 5.60
C ASN A 51 20.35 -1.51 4.07
N LYS A 52 19.28 -1.07 3.39
CA LYS A 52 19.36 -0.15 2.25
C LYS A 52 18.00 0.49 1.97
N SER A 53 18.07 1.79 1.78
CA SER A 53 17.01 2.69 1.38
C SER A 53 16.51 2.31 -0.02
N ASP A 54 15.35 1.68 -0.09
CA ASP A 54 14.63 1.45 -1.33
C ASP A 54 13.17 1.93 -1.13
N VAL A 55 13.00 3.25 -1.12
CA VAL A 55 11.75 3.91 -1.47
C VAL A 55 11.52 3.65 -2.95
N ALA A 56 11.00 2.47 -3.26
CA ALA A 56 10.67 2.05 -4.61
C ALA A 56 9.28 1.40 -4.58
N SER A 57 8.28 2.25 -4.78
CA SER A 57 7.07 1.89 -5.51
C SER A 57 6.25 0.75 -4.89
N LYS A 58 5.71 0.97 -3.68
CA LYS A 58 4.44 0.34 -3.35
C LYS A 58 3.43 0.92 -4.34
N ALA A 59 3.20 0.21 -5.44
CA ALA A 59 2.22 0.59 -6.44
C ALA A 59 0.93 0.95 -5.70
N LEU A 60 0.54 2.22 -5.75
CA LEU A 60 -0.74 2.66 -5.24
C LEU A 60 -1.77 1.75 -5.91
N ARG A 61 -2.55 1.01 -5.11
CA ARG A 61 -3.60 0.12 -5.61
C ARG A 61 -4.67 0.91 -6.39
N TRP A 62 -4.69 2.22 -6.20
CA TRP A 62 -5.55 3.15 -6.88
C TRP A 62 -5.00 3.54 -8.25
N GLU A 63 -5.59 2.97 -9.30
CA GLU A 63 -5.47 3.49 -10.66
C GLU A 63 -6.40 4.72 -10.78
N CYS A 64 -5.84 5.94 -10.71
CA CYS A 64 -6.60 7.17 -10.91
C CYS A 64 -7.21 7.18 -12.32
N PRO A 65 -8.55 7.12 -12.47
CA PRO A 65 -9.17 7.14 -13.78
C PRO A 65 -9.16 8.58 -14.31
N ARG A 66 -8.36 8.81 -15.36
CA ARG A 66 -8.34 10.00 -16.25
C ARG A 66 -8.10 11.38 -15.62
N GLU A 67 -7.57 12.23 -16.49
CA GLU A 67 -7.34 13.67 -16.32
C GLU A 67 -8.70 14.39 -16.42
N ASP A 68 -9.56 14.21 -15.44
CA ASP A 68 -10.83 14.95 -15.33
C ASP A 68 -10.59 16.32 -14.64
N GLU A 69 -11.56 17.23 -14.69
CA GLU A 69 -11.42 18.61 -14.17
C GLU A 69 -11.09 18.68 -12.67
N ASP A 70 -11.42 17.62 -11.93
CA ASP A 70 -11.13 17.48 -10.50
C ASP A 70 -9.70 16.93 -10.21
N TYR A 71 -8.92 16.61 -11.24
CA TYR A 71 -7.56 16.09 -11.08
C TYR A 71 -6.56 17.22 -10.82
N VAL A 72 -5.87 17.15 -9.68
CA VAL A 72 -4.80 18.09 -9.34
C VAL A 72 -3.50 17.67 -10.05
N PRO A 73 -2.96 18.47 -10.99
CA PRO A 73 -1.74 18.14 -11.70
C PRO A 73 -0.52 18.06 -10.77
N PRO A 74 0.50 17.26 -11.13
CA PRO A 74 1.69 17.05 -10.30
C PRO A 74 2.47 18.34 -9.99
N GLU A 75 2.39 19.34 -10.86
CA GLU A 75 3.00 20.66 -10.64
C GLU A 75 2.36 21.41 -9.46
N GLN A 76 1.03 21.31 -9.31
CA GLN A 76 0.32 21.88 -8.15
C GLN A 76 0.55 21.04 -6.90
N LEU A 77 0.60 19.71 -7.02
CA LEU A 77 0.92 18.82 -5.90
C LEU A 77 2.32 19.08 -5.32
N ALA A 78 3.29 19.49 -6.15
CA ALA A 78 4.63 19.84 -5.69
C ALA A 78 4.61 21.00 -4.68
N ARG A 79 3.65 21.93 -4.78
CA ARG A 79 3.49 23.08 -3.87
C ARG A 79 3.17 22.65 -2.43
N LEU A 80 2.52 21.50 -2.25
CA LEU A 80 2.30 20.91 -0.93
C LEU A 80 3.62 20.62 -0.21
N GLY A 81 4.66 20.28 -0.99
CA GLY A 81 6.02 20.05 -0.51
C GLY A 81 6.76 21.33 -0.08
N ASP A 82 6.27 22.51 -0.42
CA ASP A 82 6.84 23.80 0.01
C ASP A 82 6.09 24.40 1.21
N SER A 83 4.84 23.97 1.45
CA SER A 83 4.04 24.43 2.59
C SER A 83 4.56 23.87 3.91
N GLU A 84 5.10 24.76 4.75
CA GLU A 84 5.56 24.41 6.10
C GLU A 84 4.41 23.98 7.02
N GLU A 85 3.19 24.47 6.79
CA GLU A 85 1.99 24.10 7.54
C GLU A 85 1.63 22.63 7.29
N VAL A 86 1.58 22.23 6.02
CA VAL A 86 1.30 20.83 5.62
C VAL A 86 2.39 19.90 6.16
N LYS A 87 3.66 20.30 6.07
CA LYS A 87 4.77 19.54 6.66
C LYS A 87 4.64 19.40 8.18
N ALA A 88 4.30 20.47 8.89
CA ALA A 88 4.13 20.45 10.34
C ALA A 88 3.02 19.47 10.74
N MET A 89 1.89 19.46 10.04
CA MET A 89 0.81 18.50 10.27
C MET A 89 1.22 17.05 10.00
N LEU A 90 2.03 16.80 8.96
CA LEU A 90 2.56 15.47 8.63
C LEU A 90 3.57 14.93 9.64
N HIS A 91 4.09 15.75 10.57
CA HIS A 91 4.86 15.22 11.71
C HIS A 91 4.01 14.43 12.69
N ASN A 92 2.68 14.60 12.66
CA ASN A 92 1.78 13.85 13.51
C ASN A 92 1.66 12.38 13.03
N PRO A 93 2.06 11.38 13.84
CA PRO A 93 2.01 9.98 13.44
C PRO A 93 0.58 9.46 13.22
N HIS A 94 -0.41 10.03 13.90
CA HIS A 94 -1.80 9.62 13.76
C HIS A 94 -2.35 10.02 12.38
N LEU A 95 -2.07 11.25 11.95
CA LEU A 95 -2.47 11.75 10.64
C LEU A 95 -1.82 10.94 9.50
N ARG A 96 -0.55 10.56 9.65
CA ARG A 96 0.12 9.66 8.71
C ARG A 96 -0.53 8.28 8.64
N ALA A 97 -0.93 7.72 9.78
CA ALA A 97 -1.64 6.44 9.81
C ALA A 97 -3.01 6.51 9.12
N ILE A 98 -3.74 7.63 9.29
CA ILE A 98 -5.00 7.87 8.57
C ILE A 98 -4.77 7.88 7.06
N LEU A 99 -3.77 8.63 6.57
CA LEU A 99 -3.43 8.70 5.15
C LEU A 99 -2.99 7.35 4.58
N GLU A 100 -2.14 6.62 5.31
CA GLU A 100 -1.72 5.28 4.91
C GLU A 100 -2.90 4.31 4.84
N ASN A 101 -3.84 4.38 5.78
CA ASN A 101 -5.04 3.53 5.75
C ASN A 101 -5.95 3.86 4.57
N LEU A 102 -6.19 5.14 4.29
CA LEU A 102 -6.97 5.59 3.13
C LEU A 102 -6.37 5.12 1.79
N VAL A 103 -5.05 5.15 1.66
CA VAL A 103 -4.38 4.74 0.42
C VAL A 103 -4.42 3.22 0.23
N ASN A 104 -4.46 2.45 1.32
CA ASN A 104 -4.40 1.00 1.29
C ASN A 104 -5.77 0.31 1.45
N THR A 105 -6.86 1.06 1.61
CA THR A 105 -8.19 0.50 1.82
C THR A 105 -8.78 -0.15 0.57
N ASP A 106 -9.72 -1.06 0.81
CA ASP A 106 -10.56 -1.66 -0.21
C ASP A 106 -11.71 -0.77 -0.67
N ASP A 107 -12.20 0.12 0.21
CA ASP A 107 -13.35 1.01 -0.06
C ASP A 107 -13.03 2.47 0.33
N PRO A 108 -12.39 3.25 -0.56
CA PRO A 108 -11.94 4.60 -0.25
C PRO A 108 -13.11 5.58 -0.08
N ALA A 109 -14.27 5.33 -0.70
CA ALA A 109 -15.43 6.20 -0.57
C ALA A 109 -15.98 6.19 0.86
N LYS A 110 -16.13 5.00 1.45
CA LYS A 110 -16.61 4.86 2.83
C LYS A 110 -15.60 5.34 3.86
N ASP A 111 -14.32 5.01 3.67
CA ASP A 111 -13.29 5.46 4.61
C ASP A 111 -13.05 6.96 4.50
N MET A 112 -13.21 7.57 3.32
CA MET A 112 -13.19 9.03 3.18
C MET A 112 -14.28 9.69 4.04
N GLU A 113 -15.51 9.17 4.04
CA GLU A 113 -16.60 9.72 4.87
C GLU A 113 -16.26 9.66 6.37
N ALA A 114 -15.68 8.55 6.83
CA ALA A 114 -15.25 8.40 8.21
C ALA A 114 -14.09 9.35 8.57
N VAL A 115 -13.11 9.46 7.67
CA VAL A 115 -11.93 10.30 7.88
C VAL A 115 -12.26 11.79 7.82
N MET A 116 -13.27 12.19 7.04
CA MET A 116 -13.78 13.56 7.06
C MET A 116 -14.42 13.96 8.40
N GLN A 117 -14.69 13.02 9.31
CA GLN A 117 -15.10 13.34 10.69
C GLN A 117 -13.91 13.66 11.61
N GLU A 118 -12.68 13.32 11.20
CA GLU A 118 -11.48 13.56 12.00
C GLU A 118 -10.99 15.01 11.80
N PRO A 119 -10.93 15.83 12.86
CA PRO A 119 -10.58 17.24 12.74
C PRO A 119 -9.19 17.45 12.16
N LEU A 120 -8.24 16.56 12.48
CA LEU A 120 -6.87 16.61 11.98
C LEU A 120 -6.79 16.41 10.46
N PHE A 121 -7.66 15.58 9.89
CA PHE A 121 -7.71 15.37 8.46
C PHE A 121 -8.40 16.52 7.74
N VAL A 122 -9.46 17.07 8.33
CA VAL A 122 -10.15 18.25 7.79
C VAL A 122 -9.21 19.46 7.73
N GLU A 123 -8.46 19.72 8.80
CA GLU A 123 -7.44 20.77 8.83
C GLU A 123 -6.35 20.54 7.75
N LEU A 124 -5.90 19.29 7.58
CA LEU A 124 -4.94 18.96 6.52
C LEU A 124 -5.53 19.23 5.13
N ALA A 125 -6.77 18.83 4.89
CA ALA A 125 -7.43 19.04 3.61
C ALA A 125 -7.55 20.54 3.30
N ASP A 126 -7.90 21.37 4.28
CA ASP A 126 -7.96 22.83 4.13
C ASP A 126 -6.60 23.42 3.77
N HIS A 127 -5.54 23.04 4.50
CA HIS A 127 -4.17 23.48 4.20
C HIS A 127 -3.67 22.99 2.82
N CYS A 128 -4.06 21.77 2.41
CA CYS A 128 -3.75 21.24 1.09
C CYS A 128 -4.46 22.03 -0.01
N LEU A 129 -5.76 22.28 0.13
CA LEU A 129 -6.58 23.06 -0.82
C LEU A 129 -6.02 24.48 -0.99
N LYS A 130 -5.75 25.16 0.13
CA LYS A 130 -5.12 26.49 0.13
C LYS A 130 -3.78 26.53 -0.60
N ALA A 131 -2.97 25.47 -0.48
CA ALA A 131 -1.68 25.38 -1.14
C ALA A 131 -1.80 25.08 -2.64
N VAL A 132 -2.80 24.31 -3.09
CA VAL A 132 -2.98 23.96 -4.52
C VAL A 132 -3.76 25.02 -5.30
N GLU A 133 -4.80 25.61 -4.71
CA GLU A 133 -5.60 26.69 -5.30
C GLU A 133 -4.76 27.99 -5.41
N GLY A 134 -3.74 28.13 -4.57
CA GLY A 134 -2.94 29.34 -4.47
C GLY A 134 -3.70 30.49 -3.84
N GLU A 135 -3.00 31.61 -3.65
CA GLU A 135 -3.56 32.84 -3.09
C GLU A 135 -4.52 33.53 -4.09
N GLU A 136 -5.49 32.82 -4.63
CA GLU A 136 -6.67 33.41 -5.24
C GLU A 136 -7.51 33.97 -4.08
N GLN A 137 -7.05 35.10 -3.54
CA GLN A 137 -7.89 36.00 -2.77
C GLN A 137 -9.11 36.28 -3.63
N HIS A 138 -10.23 35.69 -3.25
CA HIS A 138 -11.55 36.11 -3.69
C HIS A 138 -11.66 37.62 -3.42
N LYS A 139 -11.50 38.37 -4.50
CA LYS A 139 -11.59 39.82 -4.54
C LYS A 139 -12.84 40.15 -5.32
N ASP A 140 -13.98 40.09 -4.64
CA ASP A 140 -15.20 40.83 -5.00
C ASP A 140 -15.93 41.24 -3.72
#